data_AF-A0A848U921-F1
#
_entry.id   AF-A0A848U921-F1
#
_cell.length_a   1.000
_cell.length_b   1.000
_cell.length_c   1.000
_cell.angle_alpha   90.00
_cell.angle_beta   90.00
_cell.angle_gamma   90.00
#
_symmetry.space_group_name_H-M   'P 1'
#
loop_
_entity.id
_entity.type
_entity.pdbx_description
1 polymer ?
#
loop_
_entity_poly.entity_id
_entity_poly.type
_entity_poly.pdbx_seq_one_letter_code
_entity_poly.pdbx_strand_id
1 'polypeptide(L)'
;MSTPRKPRKPRVESPQHAATGRLLTLIGYFGLLLLIVNWFTWIAPPVQVPRSLVLAALSIPLLFPLRGILHARRYTHQWVGFLSLLYFMIGVDVWYNRIGLERLLGMSMVLFSLLLLIGSAMYARFTPTPPDQRKSVD
;
A
#
# COMPACT_ATOMS: atom_id res chain seq x y z
N MET A 1 -45.52 7.90 -0.24
CA MET A 1 -44.95 8.35 -1.53
C MET A 1 -43.45 8.04 -1.51
N SER A 2 -43.03 6.90 -2.06
CA SER A 2 -41.61 6.53 -2.17
C SER A 2 -41.02 7.16 -3.42
N THR A 3 -40.08 8.09 -3.27
CA THR A 3 -39.36 8.67 -4.41
C THR A 3 -38.51 7.59 -5.10
N PRO A 4 -38.63 7.39 -6.43
CA PRO A 4 -37.81 6.42 -7.13
C PRO A 4 -36.34 6.82 -7.03
N ARG A 5 -35.51 5.95 -6.44
CA ARG A 5 -34.07 6.19 -6.36
C ARG A 5 -33.44 6.05 -7.74
N LYS A 6 -32.75 7.08 -8.20
CA LYS A 6 -32.07 7.09 -9.49
C LYS A 6 -31.02 5.95 -9.55
N PRO A 7 -31.00 5.12 -10.60
CA PRO A 7 -30.02 4.05 -10.72
C PRO A 7 -28.60 4.64 -10.72
N ARG A 8 -27.73 4.11 -9.85
CA ARG A 8 -26.35 4.56 -9.71
C ARG A 8 -25.57 4.13 -10.96
N LYS A 9 -24.88 5.07 -11.62
CA LYS A 9 -24.08 4.75 -12.81
C LYS A 9 -23.11 3.58 -12.51
N PRO A 10 -22.95 2.62 -13.44
CA PRO A 10 -21.98 1.54 -13.28
C PRO A 10 -20.58 2.12 -13.06
N ARG A 11 -19.81 1.52 -12.15
CA ARG A 11 -18.41 1.90 -11.91
C ARG A 11 -17.62 1.55 -13.18
N VAL A 12 -16.55 2.32 -13.47
CA VAL A 12 -15.67 2.03 -14.60
C VAL A 12 -15.01 0.67 -14.36
N GLU A 13 -15.43 -0.35 -15.09
CA GLU A 13 -14.92 -1.72 -15.00
C GLU A 13 -13.91 -1.92 -16.13
N SER A 14 -12.67 -2.26 -15.77
CA SER A 14 -11.67 -2.65 -16.76
C SER A 14 -10.69 -3.65 -16.13
N PRO A 15 -10.78 -4.93 -16.49
CA PRO A 15 -9.97 -5.99 -15.88
C PRO A 15 -8.46 -5.73 -16.01
N GLN A 16 -8.03 -5.15 -17.13
CA GLN A 16 -6.62 -4.83 -17.39
C GLN A 16 -6.07 -3.80 -16.41
N HIS A 17 -6.76 -2.68 -16.18
CA HIS A 17 -6.29 -1.66 -15.24
C HIS A 17 -6.34 -2.14 -13.78
N ALA A 18 -7.28 -3.03 -13.44
CA ALA A 18 -7.30 -3.69 -12.13
C ALA A 18 -6.07 -4.61 -11.96
N ALA A 19 -5.71 -5.38 -12.98
CA ALA A 19 -4.49 -6.21 -12.94
C ALA A 19 -3.22 -5.37 -12.80
N THR A 20 -3.09 -4.28 -13.55
CA THR A 20 -1.97 -3.33 -13.43
C THR A 20 -1.92 -2.71 -12.04
N GLY A 21 -3.06 -2.26 -11.50
CA GLY A 21 -3.13 -1.72 -10.13
C GLY A 21 -2.67 -2.73 -9.09
N ARG A 22 -3.09 -3.99 -9.21
CA ARG A 22 -2.65 -5.09 -8.32
C ARG A 22 -1.14 -5.32 -8.42
N LEU A 23 -0.59 -5.34 -9.64
CA LEU A 23 0.85 -5.51 -9.85
C LEU A 23 1.65 -4.38 -9.18
N LEU A 24 1.23 -3.12 -9.37
CA LEU A 24 1.85 -1.96 -8.72
C LEU A 24 1.77 -2.04 -7.19
N THR A 25 0.62 -2.46 -6.64
CA THR A 25 0.46 -2.70 -5.20
C THR A 25 1.44 -3.77 -4.71
N LEU A 26 1.57 -4.89 -5.42
CA LEU A 26 2.48 -5.97 -5.03
C LEU A 26 3.95 -5.51 -5.08
N ILE A 27 4.35 -4.82 -6.15
CA ILE A 27 5.72 -4.30 -6.30
C ILE A 27 6.03 -3.29 -5.20
N GLY A 28 5.14 -2.32 -4.96
CA GLY A 28 5.32 -1.33 -3.89
C GLY A 28 5.37 -1.97 -2.50
N TYR A 29 4.49 -2.93 -2.24
CA TYR A 29 4.40 -3.62 -0.95
C TYR A 29 5.64 -4.47 -0.66
N PHE A 30 6.02 -5.37 -1.58
CA PHE A 30 7.20 -6.21 -1.41
C PHE A 30 8.50 -5.42 -1.48
N GLY A 31 8.55 -4.37 -2.31
CA GLY A 31 9.66 -3.43 -2.35
C GLY A 31 9.87 -2.76 -0.99
N LEU A 32 8.80 -2.24 -0.36
CA LEU A 32 8.86 -1.69 1.00
C LEU A 32 9.32 -2.72 2.02
N LEU A 33 8.73 -3.91 2.02
CA LEU A 33 9.06 -4.97 2.99
C LEU A 33 10.54 -5.37 2.89
N LEU A 34 11.01 -5.65 1.68
CA LEU A 34 12.40 -6.04 1.43
C LEU A 34 13.36 -4.90 1.75
N LEU A 35 13.01 -3.66 1.41
CA LEU A 35 13.81 -2.49 1.73
C LEU A 35 13.98 -2.31 3.25
N ILE A 36 12.89 -2.38 4.02
CA ILE A 36 12.94 -2.24 5.49
C ILE A 36 13.78 -3.36 6.10
N VAL A 37 13.55 -4.61 5.71
CA VAL A 37 14.30 -5.76 6.23
C VAL A 37 15.77 -5.61 5.89
N ASN A 38 16.12 -5.41 4.61
CA ASN A 38 17.51 -5.37 4.16
C ASN A 38 18.28 -4.18 4.75
N TRP A 39 17.63 -3.02 4.85
CA TRP A 39 18.23 -1.81 5.41
C TRP A 39 18.66 -2.03 6.86
N PHE A 40 17.75 -2.42 7.74
CA PHE A 40 18.05 -2.48 9.18
C PHE A 40 18.80 -3.75 9.59
N THR A 41 18.84 -4.80 8.76
CA THR A 41 19.64 -6.01 9.04
C THR A 41 21.09 -5.90 8.59
N TRP A 42 21.34 -5.37 7.38
CA TRP A 42 22.67 -5.42 6.74
C TRP A 42 23.27 -4.06 6.44
N ILE A 43 22.49 -3.08 5.98
CA ILE A 43 23.06 -1.86 5.40
C ILE A 43 23.45 -0.85 6.47
N ALA A 44 22.50 -0.45 7.32
CA ALA A 44 22.71 0.59 8.31
C ALA A 44 21.89 0.27 9.57
N PRO A 45 22.41 -0.63 10.42
CA PRO A 45 21.70 -1.00 11.63
C PRO A 45 21.60 0.19 12.60
N PRO A 46 20.46 0.36 13.31
CA PRO A 46 20.30 1.48 14.23
C PRO A 46 21.31 1.39 15.38
N VAL A 47 21.99 2.50 15.68
CA VAL A 47 23.01 2.57 16.74
C VAL A 47 22.39 2.90 18.11
N GLN A 48 21.31 3.68 18.13
CA GLN A 48 20.72 4.24 19.35
C GLN A 48 19.50 3.47 19.87
N VAL A 49 18.86 2.68 19.00
CA VAL A 49 17.60 1.97 19.29
C VAL A 49 17.77 0.49 18.99
N PRO A 50 17.11 -0.42 19.73
CA PRO A 50 17.20 -1.85 19.44
C PRO A 50 16.73 -2.14 18.00
N ARG A 51 17.57 -2.84 17.23
CA ARG A 51 17.27 -3.22 15.84
C ARG A 51 15.92 -3.94 15.71
N SER A 52 15.64 -4.83 16.66
CA SER A 52 14.38 -5.57 16.74
C SER A 52 13.16 -4.66 16.90
N LEU A 53 13.29 -3.57 17.65
CA LEU A 53 12.20 -2.61 17.88
C LEU A 53 11.87 -1.85 16.60
N VAL A 54 12.88 -1.35 15.88
CA VAL A 54 12.68 -0.62 14.61
C VAL A 54 12.10 -1.54 13.53
N LEU A 55 12.64 -2.75 13.40
CA LEU A 55 12.12 -3.75 12.47
C LEU A 55 10.69 -4.15 12.82
N ALA A 56 10.37 -4.37 14.09
CA ALA A 56 9.01 -4.68 14.51
C ALA A 56 8.06 -3.53 14.21
N ALA A 57 8.43 -2.30 14.58
CA ALA A 57 7.59 -1.12 14.39
C ALA A 57 7.25 -0.84 12.91
N LEU A 58 8.19 -1.10 11.99
CA LEU A 58 7.98 -0.86 10.56
C LEU A 58 7.50 -2.09 9.80
N SER A 59 7.87 -3.31 10.21
CA SER A 59 7.50 -4.51 9.44
C SER A 59 6.14 -5.05 9.86
N ILE A 60 5.80 -5.04 11.16
CA ILE A 60 4.55 -5.63 11.67
C ILE A 60 3.30 -4.97 11.05
N PRO A 61 3.21 -3.63 10.95
CA PRO A 61 2.06 -3.01 10.30
C PRO A 61 1.93 -3.41 8.83
N LEU A 62 3.05 -3.66 8.15
CA LEU A 62 3.07 -4.15 6.78
C LEU A 62 2.60 -5.61 6.68
N LEU A 63 2.96 -6.47 7.65
CA LEU A 63 2.57 -7.88 7.63
C LEU A 63 1.05 -8.11 7.80
N PHE A 64 0.36 -7.22 8.51
CA PHE A 64 -1.09 -7.34 8.73
C PHE A 64 -1.91 -7.41 7.42
N PRO A 65 -1.73 -6.51 6.43
CA PRO A 65 -2.42 -6.60 5.16
C PRO A 65 -1.90 -7.68 4.20
N LEU A 66 -0.77 -8.37 4.48
CA LEU A 66 -0.16 -9.34 3.57
C LEU A 66 -1.17 -10.36 3.01
N ARG A 67 -1.89 -11.02 3.91
CA ARG A 67 -2.88 -12.05 3.53
C ARG A 67 -3.97 -11.44 2.64
N GLY A 68 -4.43 -10.23 2.95
CA GLY A 68 -5.50 -9.60 2.18
C GLY A 68 -5.05 -9.10 0.81
N ILE A 69 -3.82 -8.62 0.66
CA ILE A 69 -3.24 -8.23 -0.65
C ILE A 69 -3.10 -9.47 -1.54
N LEU A 70 -2.59 -10.58 -1.01
CA LEU A 70 -2.44 -11.84 -1.77
C LEU A 70 -3.77 -12.38 -2.28
N HIS A 71 -4.81 -12.33 -1.45
CA HIS A 71 -6.18 -12.74 -1.82
C HIS A 71 -6.95 -11.67 -2.60
N ALA A 72 -6.28 -10.59 -3.05
CA ALA A 72 -6.88 -9.52 -3.85
C ALA A 72 -8.13 -8.88 -3.20
N ARG A 73 -8.16 -8.80 -1.86
CA ARG A 73 -9.28 -8.18 -1.15
C ARG A 73 -9.25 -6.67 -1.37
N ARG A 74 -10.35 -6.14 -1.91
CA ARG A 74 -10.50 -4.70 -2.20
C ARG A 74 -10.36 -3.82 -0.96
N TYR A 75 -10.98 -4.24 0.15
CA TYR A 75 -10.86 -3.54 1.44
C TYR A 75 -9.40 -3.43 1.88
N THR A 76 -8.63 -4.51 1.75
CA THR A 76 -7.20 -4.51 2.12
C THR A 76 -6.39 -3.60 1.23
N HIS A 77 -6.65 -3.57 -0.09
CA HIS A 77 -5.96 -2.63 -0.98
C HIS A 77 -6.21 -1.18 -0.55
N GLN A 78 -7.45 -0.80 -0.25
CA GLN A 78 -7.76 0.55 0.25
C GLN A 78 -7.03 0.88 1.56
N TRP A 79 -7.01 -0.07 2.50
CA TRP A 79 -6.31 0.08 3.77
C TRP A 79 -4.81 0.31 3.59
N VAL A 80 -4.20 -0.45 2.68
CA VAL A 80 -2.77 -0.39 2.37
C VAL A 80 -2.38 0.94 1.72
N GLY A 81 -3.29 1.57 0.98
CA GLY A 81 -3.08 2.93 0.46
C GLY A 81 -2.99 3.99 1.55
N PHE A 82 -3.71 3.85 2.67
CA PHE A 82 -3.51 4.74 3.82
C PHE A 82 -2.18 4.45 4.52
N LEU A 83 -1.87 3.17 4.68
CA LEU A 83 -0.62 2.72 5.29
C LEU A 83 0.61 3.22 4.50
N SER A 84 0.54 3.29 3.17
CA SER A 84 1.65 3.79 2.34
C SER A 84 2.00 5.26 2.61
N LEU A 85 1.06 6.08 3.09
CA LEU A 85 1.34 7.47 3.43
C LEU A 85 2.31 7.59 4.61
N LEU A 86 2.23 6.67 5.57
CA LEU A 86 3.15 6.62 6.71
C LEU A 86 4.58 6.33 6.25
N TYR A 87 4.76 5.35 5.34
CA TYR A 87 6.08 5.05 4.77
C TYR A 87 6.58 6.15 3.84
N PHE A 88 5.68 6.83 3.13
CA PHE A 88 6.05 8.00 2.34
C PHE A 88 6.64 9.09 3.23
N MET A 89 5.99 9.42 4.36
CA MET A 89 6.50 10.43 5.30
C MET A 89 7.87 10.04 5.86
N ILE A 90 8.06 8.79 6.28
CA ILE A 90 9.36 8.29 6.77
C ILE A 90 10.42 8.35 5.66
N GLY A 91 10.09 7.92 4.45
CA GLY A 91 11.00 7.98 3.32
C GLY A 91 11.44 9.40 2.98
N VAL A 92 10.51 10.37 3.03
CA VAL A 92 10.81 11.79 2.85
C VAL A 92 11.72 12.31 3.96
N ASP A 93 11.42 12.01 5.22
CA ASP A 93 12.26 12.38 6.35
C ASP A 93 13.71 11.92 6.16
N VAL A 94 13.88 10.64 5.83
CA VAL A 94 15.22 10.08 5.57
C VAL A 94 15.86 10.75 4.37
N TRP A 95 15.12 10.95 3.28
CA TRP A 95 15.66 11.53 2.05
C TRP A 95 16.20 12.96 2.26
N TYR A 96 15.57 13.75 3.13
CA TYR A 96 16.02 15.11 3.44
C TYR A 96 17.06 15.16 4.55
N ASN A 97 16.96 14.32 5.58
CA ASN A 97 17.78 14.43 6.78
C ASN A 97 19.02 13.51 6.78
N ARG A 98 19.11 12.53 5.87
CA ARG A 98 20.25 11.61 5.77
C ARG A 98 21.11 11.89 4.52
N ILE A 99 22.37 11.48 4.60
CA ILE A 99 23.38 11.66 3.54
C ILE A 99 23.89 10.29 3.08
N GLY A 100 24.44 10.21 1.87
CA GLY A 100 25.07 9.01 1.34
C GLY A 100 24.04 7.91 1.02
N LEU A 101 24.34 6.67 1.41
CA LEU A 101 23.54 5.50 1.06
C LEU A 101 22.13 5.54 1.68
N GLU A 102 21.99 6.02 2.92
CA GLU A 102 20.68 6.13 3.57
C GLU A 102 19.73 7.07 2.83
N ARG A 103 20.26 8.12 2.19
CA ARG A 103 19.48 9.04 1.36
C ARG A 103 18.82 8.32 0.18
N LEU A 104 19.55 7.40 -0.46
CA LEU A 104 19.05 6.59 -1.57
C LEU A 104 18.01 5.56 -1.09
N LEU A 105 18.18 5.02 0.11
CA LEU A 105 17.19 4.13 0.73
C LEU A 105 15.90 4.90 1.05
N GLY A 106 16.00 6.12 1.58
CA GLY A 106 14.86 7.04 1.77
C GLY A 106 14.12 7.33 0.46
N MET A 107 14.85 7.68 -0.60
CA MET A 107 14.27 7.89 -1.94
C MET A 107 13.58 6.63 -2.48
N SER A 108 14.19 5.45 -2.28
CA SER A 108 13.59 4.17 -2.67
C SER A 108 12.30 3.87 -1.88
N MET A 109 12.28 4.20 -0.58
CA MET A 109 11.10 4.07 0.27
C MET A 109 9.96 4.98 -0.22
N VAL A 110 10.28 6.21 -0.61
CA VAL A 110 9.31 7.14 -1.22
C VAL A 110 8.74 6.54 -2.51
N LEU A 111 9.60 6.04 -3.40
CA LEU A 111 9.18 5.43 -4.67
C LEU A 111 8.22 4.26 -4.45
N PHE A 112 8.58 3.29 -3.61
CA PHE A 112 7.73 2.14 -3.34
C PHE A 112 6.40 2.53 -2.66
N SER A 113 6.43 3.53 -1.77
CA SER A 113 5.22 4.06 -1.13
C SER A 113 4.27 4.70 -2.15
N LEU A 114 4.79 5.42 -3.15
CA LEU A 114 4.00 5.99 -4.23
C LEU A 114 3.43 4.92 -5.15
N LEU A 115 4.22 3.90 -5.51
CA LEU A 115 3.73 2.75 -6.28
C LEU A 115 2.60 2.02 -5.55
N LEU A 116 2.75 1.85 -4.24
CA LEU A 116 1.74 1.24 -3.38
C LEU A 116 0.44 2.06 -3.32
N LEU A 117 0.57 3.38 -3.16
CA LEU A 117 -0.56 4.31 -3.17
C LEU A 117 -1.31 4.30 -4.51
N ILE A 118 -0.58 4.46 -5.62
CA ILE A 118 -1.16 4.51 -6.96
C ILE A 118 -1.80 3.16 -7.31
N GLY A 119 -1.09 2.06 -7.08
CA GLY A 119 -1.59 0.72 -7.33
C GLY A 119 -2.86 0.41 -6.55
N SER A 120 -2.88 0.77 -5.26
CA SER A 120 -4.04 0.53 -4.40
C SER A 120 -5.27 1.35 -4.82
N ALA A 121 -5.07 2.61 -5.19
CA ALA A 121 -6.11 3.49 -5.70
C ALA A 121 -6.66 3.00 -7.05
N MET A 122 -5.79 2.62 -7.99
CA MET A 122 -6.18 2.04 -9.26
C MET A 122 -6.98 0.75 -9.06
N TYR A 123 -6.48 -0.16 -8.23
CA TYR A 123 -7.18 -1.41 -7.92
C TYR A 123 -8.57 -1.17 -7.33
N ALA A 124 -8.69 -0.27 -6.35
CA ALA A 124 -9.97 0.06 -5.73
C ALA A 124 -10.96 0.77 -6.68
N ARG A 125 -10.45 1.47 -7.69
CA ARG A 125 -11.25 2.16 -8.72
C ARG A 125 -11.83 1.18 -9.74
N PHE A 126 -11.02 0.25 -10.24
CA PHE A 126 -11.38 -0.64 -11.34
C PHE A 126 -11.91 -2.02 -10.92
N THR A 127 -11.83 -2.37 -9.63
CA THR A 127 -12.40 -3.62 -9.11
C THR A 127 -13.92 -3.47 -8.85
N PRO A 128 -14.76 -4.40 -9.36
CA PRO A 128 -16.20 -4.41 -9.10
C PRO A 128 -16.54 -4.53 -7.61
N THR A 129 -17.71 -4.04 -7.23
CA THR A 129 -18.26 -4.36 -5.90
C THR A 129 -18.74 -5.81 -5.89
N PRO A 130 -18.34 -6.63 -4.89
CA PRO A 130 -18.80 -8.01 -4.76
C PRO A 130 -20.32 -8.14 -4.80
N PRO A 131 -20.88 -9.22 -5.41
CA PRO A 131 -22.33 -9.42 -5.53
C PRO A 131 -23.09 -9.38 -4.20
N ASP A 132 -22.49 -9.89 -3.12
CA ASP A 132 -23.03 -9.90 -1.76
C ASP A 132 -23.20 -8.50 -1.15
N GLN A 133 -22.45 -7.51 -1.65
CA GLN A 133 -22.56 -6.11 -1.23
C GLN A 133 -23.39 -5.26 -2.19
N ARG A 134 -23.98 -5.87 -3.23
CA ARG A 134 -25.00 -5.21 -4.03
C ARG A 134 -26.27 -5.17 -3.19
N LYS A 135 -26.74 -3.97 -2.83
CA LYS A 135 -28.05 -3.83 -2.18
C LYS A 135 -29.11 -4.43 -3.12
N SER A 136 -29.99 -5.30 -2.59
CA SER A 136 -31.15 -5.79 -3.33
C SER A 136 -31.95 -4.59 -3.82
N VAL A 137 -32.32 -4.63 -5.09
CA VAL A 137 -33.25 -3.66 -5.66
C VAL A 137 -34.63 -4.21 -5.35
N ASP A 138 -35.07 -3.99 -4.11
CA ASP A 138 -36.45 -4.22 -3.67
C ASP A 138 -37.24 -2.90 -3.81
#